data_AF-A0A3S1QA96-F1
#
_entry.id   AF-A0A3S1QA96-F1
#
_cell.length_a   1.000
_cell.length_b   1.000
_cell.length_c   1.000
_cell.angle_alpha   90.00
_cell.angle_beta   90.00
_cell.angle_gamma   90.00
#
_symmetry.space_group_name_H-M   'P 1'
#
loop_
_entity.id
_entity.type
_entity.pdbx_description
1 polymer ?
#
loop_
_entity_poly.entity_id
_entity_poly.type
_entity_poly.pdbx_seq_one_letter_code
_entity_poly.pdbx_strand_id
1 'polypeptide(L)'
;VMGFILLFIVPYQIRLAITADETRTAVLLVPAAQLFGLAIGPIAASLLIDKDFRPVPEFAAASAAASVALLGLFILVTRHRRAIA
;
A
#
# COMPACT_ATOMS: atom_id res chain seq x y z
N VAL A 1 15.52 -3.85 10.25
CA VAL A 1 14.26 -4.64 10.28
C VAL A 1 13.34 -4.34 9.08
N MET A 2 13.11 -3.08 8.69
CA MET A 2 12.23 -2.73 7.54
C MET A 2 12.56 -3.44 6.21
N GLY A 3 13.84 -3.47 5.80
CA GLY A 3 14.24 -4.16 4.57
C GLY A 3 14.04 -5.68 4.60
N PHE A 4 14.03 -6.29 5.79
CA PHE A 4 13.88 -7.73 5.95
C PHE A 4 12.45 -8.18 5.64
N ILE A 5 11.44 -7.42 6.09
CA ILE A 5 10.03 -7.70 5.81
C ILE A 5 9.76 -7.61 4.30
N LEU A 6 10.38 -6.66 3.61
CA LEU A 6 10.22 -6.49 2.16
C LEU A 6 10.72 -7.72 1.37
N LEU A 7 11.77 -8.41 1.84
CA LEU A 7 12.24 -9.65 1.21
C LEU A 7 11.17 -10.76 1.18
N PHE A 8 10.26 -10.76 2.15
CA PHE A 8 9.16 -11.72 2.23
C PHE A 8 7.87 -11.24 1.56
N ILE A 9 7.75 -9.97 1.18
CA ILE A 9 6.51 -9.44 0.59
C ILE A 9 6.68 -9.25 -0.93
N VAL A 10 7.76 -8.60 -1.34
CA VAL A 10 8.04 -8.24 -2.74
C VAL A 10 7.92 -9.43 -3.71
N PRO A 11 8.49 -10.64 -3.44
CA PRO A 11 8.40 -11.74 -4.40
C PRO A 11 6.98 -12.28 -4.61
N TYR A 12 6.05 -12.05 -3.68
CA TYR A 12 4.68 -12.57 -3.79
C TYR A 12 3.72 -11.58 -4.46
N GLN A 13 4.01 -10.28 -4.45
CA GLN A 13 3.09 -9.25 -4.96
C GLN A 13 2.72 -9.45 -6.43
N ILE A 14 3.70 -9.78 -7.28
CA ILE A 14 3.47 -10.02 -8.71
C ILE A 14 2.61 -11.25 -8.93
N ARG A 15 2.92 -12.36 -8.26
CA ARG A 15 2.17 -13.61 -8.41
C ARG A 15 0.72 -13.46 -7.93
N LEU A 16 0.52 -12.81 -6.80
CA LEU A 16 -0.82 -12.53 -6.26
C LEU A 16 -1.63 -11.64 -7.20
N ALA A 17 -1.01 -10.60 -7.78
CA ALA A 17 -1.69 -9.73 -8.74
C ALA A 17 -2.10 -10.48 -10.02
N ILE A 18 -1.25 -11.36 -10.54
CA ILE A 18 -1.58 -12.20 -11.72
C ILE A 18 -2.71 -13.17 -11.39
N THR A 19 -2.70 -13.80 -10.21
CA THR A 19 -3.77 -14.72 -9.81
C THR A 19 -5.10 -14.02 -9.56
N ALA A 20 -5.07 -12.76 -9.08
CA ALA A 20 -6.26 -11.97 -8.81
C ALA A 20 -6.88 -11.32 -10.06
N ASP A 21 -6.11 -11.14 -11.14
CA ASP A 21 -6.56 -10.50 -12.39
C ASP A 21 -6.16 -11.34 -13.61
N GLU A 22 -7.14 -12.02 -14.20
CA GLU A 22 -6.96 -12.85 -15.40
C GLU A 22 -6.49 -12.03 -16.62
N THR A 23 -6.83 -10.75 -16.69
CA THR A 23 -6.40 -9.85 -17.78
C THR A 23 -4.94 -9.42 -17.63
N ARG A 24 -4.34 -9.65 -16.44
CA ARG A 24 -2.97 -9.29 -16.07
C ARG A 24 -2.69 -7.79 -16.21
N THR A 25 -3.69 -6.94 -16.25
CA THR A 25 -3.51 -5.49 -16.36
C THR A 25 -3.04 -4.91 -15.03
N ALA A 26 -3.58 -5.42 -13.91
CA ALA A 26 -3.26 -4.98 -12.57
C ALA A 26 -1.79 -5.24 -12.18
N VAL A 27 -1.14 -6.26 -12.75
CA VAL A 27 0.26 -6.56 -12.45
C VAL A 27 1.21 -5.44 -12.87
N LEU A 28 0.85 -4.69 -13.93
CA LEU A 28 1.64 -3.57 -14.44
C LEU A 28 1.67 -2.40 -13.45
N LEU A 29 0.67 -2.30 -12.58
CA LEU A 29 0.57 -1.26 -11.56
C LEU A 29 1.40 -1.57 -10.31
N VAL A 30 1.77 -2.82 -10.07
CA VAL A 30 2.54 -3.23 -8.87
C VAL A 30 3.86 -2.47 -8.74
N PRO A 31 4.77 -2.45 -9.75
CA PRO A 31 6.02 -1.70 -9.65
C PRO A 31 5.79 -0.18 -9.57
N ALA A 32 4.77 0.35 -10.26
CA ALA A 32 4.42 1.77 -10.17
C ALA A 32 4.00 2.16 -8.75
N ALA A 33 3.18 1.33 -8.10
CA ALA A 33 2.76 1.54 -6.71
C ALA A 33 3.95 1.46 -5.73
N GLN A 34 4.91 0.57 -5.97
CA GLN A 34 6.14 0.49 -5.17
C GLN A 34 6.99 1.76 -5.30
N LEU A 35 7.24 2.22 -6.52
CA LEU A 35 8.00 3.46 -6.77
C LEU A 35 7.29 4.67 -6.15
N PHE A 36 5.97 4.73 -6.27
CA PHE A 36 5.16 5.79 -5.68
C PHE A 36 5.29 5.82 -4.14
N GLY A 37 5.14 4.68 -3.47
CA GLY A 37 5.31 4.57 -2.02
C GLY A 37 6.74 4.89 -1.57
N LEU A 38 7.74 4.40 -2.31
CA LEU A 38 9.16 4.67 -2.05
C LEU A 38 9.54 6.14 -2.22
N ALA A 39 8.92 6.86 -3.15
CA ALA A 39 9.16 8.28 -3.34
C ALA A 39 8.46 9.12 -2.27
N ILE A 40 7.20 8.82 -1.97
CA ILE A 40 6.39 9.63 -1.05
C ILE A 40 6.85 9.47 0.40
N GLY A 41 7.26 8.27 0.82
CA GLY A 41 7.66 8.01 2.21
C GLY A 41 8.76 8.96 2.70
N PRO A 42 9.94 9.03 2.03
CA PRO A 42 11.02 9.92 2.41
C PRO A 42 10.66 11.41 2.28
N ILE A 43 9.89 11.79 1.25
CA ILE A 43 9.44 13.18 1.09
C ILE A 43 8.56 13.60 2.26
N ALA A 44 7.53 12.82 2.57
CA ALA A 44 6.64 13.09 3.69
C ALA A 44 7.39 13.07 5.03
N ALA A 45 8.30 12.10 5.23
CA ALA A 45 9.14 12.06 6.42
C ALA A 45 10.02 13.32 6.54
N SER A 46 10.59 13.81 5.44
CA SER A 46 11.43 15.01 5.44
C SER A 46 10.67 16.28 5.82
N LEU A 47 9.37 16.34 5.52
CA LEU A 47 8.50 17.46 5.93
C LEU A 47 8.09 17.38 7.41
N LEU A 48 8.19 16.21 8.03
CA LEU A 48 7.78 15.93 9.40
C LEU A 48 8.95 15.93 10.40
N ILE A 49 10.19 15.79 9.90
CA ILE A 49 11.40 15.85 10.70
C ILE A 49 11.85 17.31 10.78
N ASP A 50 11.89 17.84 11.99
CA ASP A 50 12.54 19.13 12.28
C ASP A 50 13.60 18.94 13.37
N LYS A 51 13.18 18.88 14.64
CA LYS A 51 14.06 18.57 15.79
C LYS A 51 13.80 17.20 16.42
N ASP A 52 12.58 16.69 16.26
CA ASP A 52 12.12 15.42 16.80
C ASP A 52 11.70 14.46 15.69
N PHE A 53 12.03 13.18 15.85
CA PHE A 53 11.73 12.12 14.86
C PHE A 53 10.41 11.39 15.14
N ARG A 54 9.75 11.71 16.27
CA ARG A 54 8.50 11.07 16.73
C ARG A 54 7.33 11.17 15.74
N PRO A 55 7.16 12.27 14.97
CA PRO A 55 6.08 12.37 13.98
C PRO A 55 6.18 11.36 12.82
N VAL A 56 7.38 10.83 12.53
CA VAL A 56 7.60 9.91 11.41
C VAL A 56 6.96 8.53 11.63
N PRO A 57 7.16 7.86 12.80
CA PRO A 57 6.40 6.66 13.15
C PRO A 57 4.88 6.87 13.17
N GLU A 58 4.40 8.02 13.66
CA GLU A 58 2.97 8.34 13.71
C GLU A 58 2.39 8.48 12.31
N PHE A 59 3.11 9.14 11.39
CA PHE A 59 2.74 9.22 9.98
C PHE A 59 2.71 7.84 9.30
N ALA A 60 3.69 6.98 9.59
CA ALA A 60 3.71 5.62 9.07
C ALA A 60 2.50 4.81 9.56
N ALA A 61 2.17 4.92 10.85
CA ALA A 61 0.99 4.28 11.44
C ALA A 61 -0.31 4.82 10.83
N ALA A 62 -0.43 6.14 10.65
CA ALA A 62 -1.58 6.77 10.01
C ALA A 62 -1.75 6.32 8.54
N SER A 63 -0.65 6.23 7.79
CA SER A 63 -0.64 5.75 6.40
C SER A 63 -1.07 4.28 6.29
N ALA A 64 -0.62 3.45 7.22
CA ALA A 64 -1.04 2.05 7.31
C ALA A 64 -2.54 1.95 7.65
N ALA A 65 -3.01 2.72 8.63
CA ALA A 65 -4.43 2.76 9.00
C ALA A 65 -5.32 3.24 7.84
N ALA A 66 -4.91 4.28 7.12
CA ALA A 66 -5.60 4.78 5.94
C ALA A 66 -5.70 3.70 4.84
N SER A 67 -4.62 2.96 4.61
CA SER A 67 -4.60 1.85 3.62
C SER A 67 -5.58 0.73 4.00
N VAL A 68 -5.65 0.37 5.29
CA VAL A 68 -6.63 -0.63 5.78
C VAL A 68 -8.06 -0.12 5.66
N ALA A 69 -8.30 1.16 5.97
CA ALA A 69 -9.62 1.77 5.82
C ALA A 69 -10.08 1.79 4.35
N LEU A 70 -9.21 2.15 3.42
CA LEU A 70 -9.49 2.12 1.98
C LEU A 70 -9.78 0.70 1.48
N LEU A 71 -9.02 -0.30 1.95
CA LEU A 71 -9.30 -1.70 1.63
C LEU A 71 -10.68 -2.14 2.17
N GLY A 72 -11.00 -1.78 3.42
CA GLY A 72 -12.30 -2.06 4.02
C GLY A 72 -13.45 -1.43 3.23
N LEU A 73 -13.28 -0.17 2.81
CA LEU A 73 -14.24 0.53 1.96
C LEU A 73 -14.39 -0.15 0.60
N PHE A 74 -13.28 -0.53 -0.05
CA PHE A 74 -13.32 -1.24 -1.32
C PHE A 74 -14.08 -2.58 -1.21
N ILE A 75 -13.83 -3.34 -0.15
CA ILE A 75 -14.54 -4.60 0.13
C ILE A 75 -16.04 -4.33 0.36
N LEU A 76 -16.39 -3.30 1.12
CA LEU A 76 -17.78 -2.93 1.35
C LEU A 76 -18.49 -2.57 0.04
N VAL A 77 -17.89 -1.71 -0.78
CA VAL A 77 -18.45 -1.26 -2.07
C VAL A 77 -18.60 -2.43 -3.04
N THR A 78 -17.58 -3.30 -3.16
CA THR A 78 -17.62 -4.45 -4.06
C THR A 78 -18.67 -5.48 -3.63
N ARG A 79 -18.83 -5.71 -2.33
CA ARG A 79 -19.92 -6.54 -1.77
C ARG A 79 -21.28 -5.95 -2.08
N HIS A 80 -21.45 -4.63 -1.87
CA HIS A 80 -22.72 -3.96 -2.13
C HIS A 80 -23.12 -4.03 -3.60
N ARG A 81 -22.17 -3.89 -4.52
CA ARG A 81 -22.41 -4.02 -5.97
C ARG A 81 -22.85 -5.44 -6.36
N ARG A 82 -22.26 -6.47 -5.77
CA ARG A 82 -22.67 -7.88 -6.00
C ARG A 82 -24.03 -8.22 -5.41
N ALA A 83 -24.49 -7.51 -4.38
CA ALA A 83 -25.82 -7.75 -3.81
C ALA A 83 -26.96 -7.11 -4.62
N ILE A 84 -26.63 -6.13 -5.48
CA ILE A 84 -27.60 -5.39 -6.31
C ILE A 84 -27.67 -5.95 -7.74
N ALA A 85 -26.59 -6.58 -8.23
CA ALA A 85 -26.52 -7.26 -9.53
C ALA A 85 -27.06 -8.69 -9.45
#